data_AF-A0A4Q2YF16-F1
#
_entry.id   AF-A0A4Q2YF16-F1
#
_cell.length_a   1.000
_cell.length_b   1.000
_cell.length_c   1.000
_cell.angle_alpha   90.00
_cell.angle_beta   90.00
_cell.angle_gamma   90.00
#
_symmetry.space_group_name_H-M   'P 1'
#
loop_
_entity.id
_entity.type
_entity.pdbx_description
1 polymer ?
#
loop_
_entity_poly.entity_id
_entity_poly.type
_entity_poly.pdbx_seq_one_letter_code
_entity_poly.pdbx_strand_id
1 'polypeptide(L)'
;MIRINNGQEHQPYLPQPPGKAKYWIPFAKWVDSPDGSVFTPPVPATPIKSILLAARPKTLPAAIVPVWVGCVLSWKLTGTFNLWLAVCTLGGAVAIQIATNFFNDAIDHAKGADTAKRLGPKRVTASGMMSRRQVMKWAAGFLIAAALFGAFL
;
A
#
# COMPACT_ATOMS: atom_id res chain seq x y z
N MET A 1 27.51 -11.52 -30.71
CA MET A 1 27.45 -10.46 -29.69
C MET A 1 25.98 -10.21 -29.35
N ILE A 2 25.66 -10.16 -28.06
CA ILE A 2 24.30 -10.25 -27.47
C ILE A 2 23.64 -8.86 -27.44
N ARG A 3 22.34 -8.72 -27.80
CA ARG A 3 21.26 -8.34 -26.85
C ARG A 3 19.87 -8.27 -27.49
N ILE A 4 18.97 -8.97 -26.79
CA ILE A 4 17.51 -8.91 -26.83
C ILE A 4 17.06 -7.58 -26.21
N ASN A 5 16.08 -6.88 -26.79
CA ASN A 5 14.98 -6.33 -25.98
C ASN A 5 13.71 -6.09 -26.80
N ASN A 6 12.77 -7.02 -26.65
CA ASN A 6 11.38 -6.93 -27.09
C ASN A 6 10.59 -6.01 -26.13
N GLY A 7 9.63 -5.25 -26.68
CA GLY A 7 8.39 -4.94 -25.97
C GLY A 7 8.34 -3.65 -25.15
N GLN A 8 8.65 -2.50 -25.76
CA GLN A 8 8.14 -1.20 -25.29
C GLN A 8 7.18 -0.64 -26.35
N GLU A 9 5.98 -1.21 -26.40
CA GLU A 9 4.88 -0.55 -27.12
C GLU A 9 4.54 0.75 -26.36
N HIS A 10 4.69 1.87 -27.07
CA HIS A 10 4.31 3.18 -26.59
C HIS A 10 2.82 3.18 -26.25
N GLN A 11 2.49 3.27 -24.96
CA GLN A 11 1.14 3.54 -24.51
C GLN A 11 0.70 4.90 -25.09
N PRO A 12 -0.40 4.99 -25.86
CA PRO A 12 -0.78 6.24 -26.50
C PRO A 12 -1.04 7.32 -25.46
N TYR A 13 -0.42 8.50 -25.63
CA TYR A 13 -0.70 9.68 -24.82
C TYR A 13 -2.10 10.18 -25.18
N LEU A 14 -3.09 9.85 -24.35
CA LEU A 14 -4.41 10.49 -24.44
C LEU A 14 -4.28 11.93 -23.91
N PRO A 15 -4.66 12.95 -24.70
CA PRO A 15 -4.62 14.34 -24.24
C PRO A 15 -5.53 14.50 -23.02
N GLN A 16 -4.97 15.01 -21.93
CA GLN A 16 -5.75 15.35 -20.74
C GLN A 16 -6.66 16.54 -21.10
N PRO A 17 -7.99 16.44 -20.94
CA PRO A 17 -8.87 17.56 -21.22
C PRO A 17 -8.63 18.70 -20.20
N PRO A 18 -8.76 19.96 -20.62
CA PRO A 18 -8.51 21.09 -19.74
C PRO A 18 -9.65 21.20 -18.71
N GLY A 19 -9.30 21.16 -17.42
CA GLY A 19 -10.17 21.64 -16.34
C GLY A 19 -11.13 20.60 -15.73
N LYS A 20 -10.78 20.17 -14.52
CA LYS A 20 -11.64 19.73 -13.39
C LYS A 20 -13.01 19.07 -13.72
N ALA A 21 -13.02 17.74 -13.84
CA ALA A 21 -14.13 16.87 -13.42
C ALA A 21 -13.59 15.45 -13.16
N LYS A 22 -13.25 15.08 -11.92
CA LYS A 22 -14.10 14.27 -11.04
C LYS A 22 -14.63 13.01 -11.76
N TYR A 23 -13.76 12.00 -11.88
CA TYR A 23 -14.03 10.69 -12.49
C TYR A 23 -15.29 10.02 -11.90
N TRP A 24 -16.43 10.21 -12.57
CA TRP A 24 -17.64 9.41 -12.41
C TRP A 24 -18.29 9.26 -13.78
N ILE A 25 -18.00 8.15 -14.47
CA ILE A 25 -18.64 7.79 -15.75
C ILE A 25 -19.69 6.72 -15.43
N PRO A 26 -20.99 6.98 -15.68
CA PRO A 26 -22.05 5.99 -15.48
C PRO A 26 -21.79 4.70 -16.26
N PHE A 27 -22.18 3.55 -15.69
CA PHE A 27 -21.99 2.21 -16.27
C PHE A 27 -22.48 2.10 -17.74
N ALA A 28 -23.49 2.88 -18.11
CA ALA A 28 -24.07 2.90 -19.46
C ALA A 28 -23.12 3.45 -20.56
N LYS A 29 -22.09 4.24 -20.22
CA LYS A 29 -21.14 4.78 -21.23
C LYS A 29 -19.95 3.85 -21.53
N TRP A 30 -19.90 2.67 -20.92
CA TRP A 30 -18.82 1.69 -21.08
C TRP A 30 -18.97 0.79 -22.33
N VAL A 31 -20.06 0.95 -23.08
CA VAL A 31 -20.44 0.06 -24.19
C VAL A 31 -20.00 0.61 -25.56
N ASP A 32 -19.68 1.91 -25.67
CA ASP A 32 -19.45 2.57 -26.97
C ASP A 32 -18.02 3.10 -27.13
N SER A 33 -17.00 2.23 -27.01
CA SER A 33 -15.66 2.55 -27.51
C SER A 33 -15.67 2.52 -29.05
N PRO A 34 -15.21 3.58 -29.75
CA PRO A 34 -15.29 3.66 -31.23
C PRO A 34 -14.56 2.54 -31.98
N ASP A 35 -13.65 1.83 -31.32
CA ASP A 35 -12.83 0.75 -31.85
C ASP A 35 -13.29 -0.65 -31.37
N GLY A 36 -14.41 -0.73 -30.64
CA GLY A 36 -14.91 -1.98 -30.05
C GLY A 36 -14.03 -2.55 -28.93
N SER A 37 -13.00 -1.83 -28.47
CA SER A 37 -12.19 -2.27 -27.35
C SER A 37 -12.94 -2.01 -26.04
N VAL A 38 -13.33 -3.10 -25.37
CA VAL A 38 -13.85 -3.01 -23.99
C VAL A 38 -12.68 -2.55 -23.13
N PHE A 39 -12.73 -1.34 -22.56
CA PHE A 39 -11.79 -0.97 -21.49
C PHE A 39 -12.06 -1.92 -20.33
N THR A 40 -11.25 -2.98 -20.23
CA THR A 40 -11.24 -3.82 -19.04
C THR A 40 -10.50 -3.03 -17.97
N PRO A 41 -11.14 -2.62 -16.86
CA PRO A 41 -10.39 -2.11 -15.73
C PRO A 41 -9.33 -3.17 -15.35
N PRO A 42 -8.09 -2.77 -15.01
CA PRO A 42 -7.03 -3.72 -14.71
C PRO A 42 -7.52 -4.73 -13.66
N VAL A 43 -7.34 -6.02 -13.98
CA VAL A 43 -7.83 -7.18 -13.22
C VAL A 43 -7.72 -6.94 -11.71
N PRO A 44 -8.79 -7.16 -10.93
CA PRO A 44 -8.72 -7.00 -9.48
C PRO A 44 -7.63 -7.93 -8.96
N ALA A 45 -6.52 -7.34 -8.50
CA ALA A 45 -5.49 -8.10 -7.82
C ALA A 45 -6.13 -8.79 -6.61
N THR A 46 -5.82 -10.07 -6.40
CA THR A 46 -6.34 -10.82 -5.25
C THR A 46 -6.14 -10.01 -3.96
N PRO A 47 -7.13 -9.94 -3.05
CA PRO A 47 -7.12 -9.04 -1.90
C PRO A 47 -5.80 -9.07 -1.11
N ILE A 48 -5.23 -10.26 -0.94
CA ILE A 48 -3.98 -10.51 -0.22
C ILE A 48 -2.78 -9.85 -0.91
N LYS A 49 -2.65 -9.97 -2.24
CA LYS A 49 -1.55 -9.34 -3.00
C LYS A 49 -1.61 -7.82 -2.89
N SER A 50 -2.80 -7.24 -2.94
CA SER A 50 -3.01 -5.80 -2.74
C SER A 50 -2.61 -5.37 -1.33
N ILE A 51 -3.02 -6.12 -0.30
CA ILE A 51 -2.64 -5.83 1.09
C ILE A 51 -1.12 -5.91 1.29
N LEU A 52 -0.47 -6.96 0.77
CA LEU A 52 0.98 -7.12 0.86
C LEU A 52 1.73 -6.00 0.16
N LEU A 53 1.27 -5.56 -1.01
CA LEU A 53 1.88 -4.45 -1.73
C LEU A 53 1.72 -3.13 -0.97
N ALA A 54 0.52 -2.87 -0.44
CA ALA A 54 0.22 -1.70 0.38
C ALA A 54 0.98 -1.67 1.72
N ALA A 55 1.27 -2.84 2.30
CA ALA A 55 2.05 -2.99 3.53
C ALA A 55 3.52 -2.58 3.37
N ARG A 56 4.03 -2.48 2.12
CA ARG A 56 5.41 -2.14 1.77
C ARG A 56 6.44 -2.92 2.61
N PRO A 57 6.64 -4.22 2.34
CA PRO A 57 7.51 -5.08 3.15
C PRO A 57 8.93 -4.54 3.35
N LYS A 58 9.45 -3.80 2.36
CA LYS A 58 10.76 -3.15 2.44
C LYS A 58 10.89 -2.08 3.53
N THR A 59 9.78 -1.56 4.08
CA THR A 59 9.80 -0.60 5.19
C THR A 59 9.61 -1.25 6.55
N LEU A 60 9.24 -2.54 6.62
CA LEU A 60 9.03 -3.23 7.89
C LEU A 60 10.28 -3.33 8.78
N PRO A 61 11.51 -3.41 8.24
CA PRO A 61 12.71 -3.31 9.08
C PRO A 61 12.75 -2.06 9.97
N ALA A 62 12.13 -0.94 9.56
CA ALA A 62 12.06 0.28 10.37
C ALA A 62 11.26 0.11 11.66
N ALA A 63 10.30 -0.83 11.71
CA ALA A 63 9.58 -1.19 12.92
C ALA A 63 10.29 -2.29 13.71
N ILE A 64 10.91 -3.25 13.02
CA ILE A 64 11.53 -4.43 13.63
C ILE A 64 12.81 -4.05 14.42
N VAL A 65 13.68 -3.24 13.82
CA VAL A 65 14.97 -2.86 14.41
C VAL A 65 14.84 -2.18 15.78
N PRO A 66 14.03 -1.11 15.96
CA PRO A 66 13.93 -0.45 17.26
C PRO A 66 13.32 -1.35 18.35
N VAL A 67 12.36 -2.22 18.00
CA VAL A 67 11.79 -3.19 18.95
C VAL A 67 12.86 -4.19 19.40
N TRP A 68 13.67 -4.70 18.46
CA TRP A 68 14.77 -5.61 18.80
C TRP A 68 15.81 -4.95 19.71
N VAL A 69 16.17 -3.69 19.43
CA VAL A 69 17.07 -2.92 20.30
C VAL A 69 16.50 -2.81 21.72
N GLY A 70 15.21 -2.48 21.86
CA GLY A 70 14.53 -2.42 23.15
C GLY A 70 14.53 -3.77 23.89
N CYS A 71 14.29 -4.87 23.17
CA CYS A 71 14.33 -6.22 23.71
C CYS A 71 15.71 -6.59 24.27
N VAL A 72 16.78 -6.32 23.50
CA VAL A 72 18.16 -6.58 23.92
C VAL A 72 18.54 -5.71 25.12
N LEU A 73 18.16 -4.43 25.10
CA LEU A 73 18.42 -3.51 26.20
C LEU A 73 17.72 -3.96 27.49
N SER A 74 16.44 -4.32 27.41
CA SER A 74 15.68 -4.85 28.56
C SER A 74 16.37 -6.08 29.14
N TRP A 75 16.74 -7.04 28.28
CA TRP A 75 17.45 -8.24 28.73
C TRP A 75 18.78 -7.94 29.40
N LYS A 76 19.55 -6.97 28.88
CA LYS A 76 20.82 -6.54 29.49
C LYS A 76 20.66 -5.88 30.85
N LEU A 77 19.55 -5.16 31.07
CA LEU A 77 19.30 -4.44 32.33
C LEU A 77 18.68 -5.33 33.41
N THR A 78 17.80 -6.26 33.03
CA THR A 78 17.03 -7.08 33.98
C THR A 78 17.53 -8.52 34.10
N GLY A 79 18.39 -8.96 33.18
CA GLY A 79 18.82 -10.36 33.05
C GLY A 79 17.73 -11.31 32.53
N THR A 80 16.52 -10.80 32.27
CA THR A 80 15.37 -11.62 31.87
C THR A 80 14.86 -11.20 30.49
N PHE A 81 14.57 -12.18 29.64
CA PHE A 81 13.95 -11.94 28.35
C PHE A 81 12.51 -12.44 28.37
N ASN A 82 11.56 -11.51 28.23
CA ASN A 82 10.15 -11.84 28.19
C ASN A 82 9.69 -11.95 26.72
N LEU A 83 9.57 -13.19 26.24
CA LEU A 83 9.14 -13.48 24.87
C LEU A 83 7.73 -12.95 24.57
N TRP A 84 6.82 -12.98 25.54
CA TRP A 84 5.45 -12.48 25.37
C TRP A 84 5.45 -10.98 25.08
N LEU A 85 6.14 -10.19 25.91
CA LEU A 85 6.26 -8.74 25.69
C LEU A 85 6.97 -8.41 24.37
N ALA A 86 7.99 -9.19 24.00
CA ALA A 86 8.68 -9.01 22.72
C ALA A 86 7.73 -9.23 21.52
N VAL A 87 6.92 -10.29 21.55
CA VAL A 87 5.95 -10.60 20.49
C VAL A 87 4.85 -9.55 20.42
N CYS A 88 4.26 -9.15 21.56
CA CYS A 88 3.23 -8.10 21.57
C CYS A 88 3.79 -6.75 21.08
N THR A 89 4.98 -6.37 21.53
CA THR A 89 5.62 -5.10 21.11
C THR A 89 5.91 -5.11 19.61
N LEU A 90 6.47 -6.21 19.10
CA LEU A 90 6.78 -6.36 17.68
C LEU A 90 5.51 -6.37 16.81
N GLY A 91 4.49 -7.11 17.24
CA GLY A 91 3.19 -7.17 16.57
C GLY A 91 2.53 -5.79 16.48
N GLY A 92 2.51 -5.04 17.58
CA GLY A 92 2.01 -3.67 17.64
C GLY A 92 2.79 -2.73 16.72
N ALA A 93 4.12 -2.74 16.79
CA ALA A 93 4.98 -1.88 15.96
C ALA A 93 4.82 -2.16 14.46
N VAL A 94 4.78 -3.44 14.07
CA VAL A 94 4.56 -3.84 12.66
C VAL A 94 3.16 -3.42 12.20
N ALA A 95 2.12 -3.61 13.02
CA ALA A 95 0.76 -3.19 12.68
C ALA A 95 0.66 -1.66 12.47
N ILE A 96 1.31 -0.86 13.31
CA ILE A 96 1.40 0.60 13.16
C ILE A 96 2.13 0.97 11.86
N GLN A 97 3.25 0.31 11.56
CA GLN A 97 4.02 0.56 10.33
C GLN A 97 3.21 0.24 9.07
N ILE A 98 2.41 -0.84 9.10
CA ILE A 98 1.51 -1.17 8.01
C ILE A 98 0.39 -0.13 7.89
N ALA A 99 -0.26 0.25 9.00
CA ALA A 99 -1.31 1.25 9.00
C ALA A 99 -0.85 2.59 8.41
N THR A 100 0.33 3.07 8.82
CA THR A 100 0.93 4.31 8.30
C THR A 100 1.24 4.20 6.81
N ASN A 101 1.73 3.05 6.33
CA ASN A 101 1.93 2.81 4.90
C ASN A 101 0.63 2.91 4.09
N PHE A 102 -0.48 2.37 4.61
CA PHE A 102 -1.80 2.47 3.99
C PHE A 102 -2.34 3.90 4.00
N PHE A 103 -2.24 4.62 5.13
CA PHE A 103 -2.65 6.02 5.20
C PHE A 103 -1.89 6.89 4.20
N ASN A 104 -0.58 6.69 4.10
CA ASN A 104 0.26 7.41 3.13
C ASN A 104 -0.14 7.12 1.68
N ASP A 105 -0.53 5.89 1.35
CA ASP A 105 -1.07 5.54 0.02
C ASP A 105 -2.37 6.30 -0.27
N ALA A 106 -3.32 6.27 0.69
CA ALA A 106 -4.63 6.92 0.55
C ALA A 106 -4.56 8.47 0.49
N ILE A 107 -3.68 9.08 1.31
CA ILE A 107 -3.50 10.53 1.37
C ILE A 107 -2.85 11.04 0.09
N ASP A 108 -1.82 10.34 -0.39
CA ASP A 108 -1.07 10.84 -1.53
C ASP A 108 -1.80 10.65 -2.85
N HIS A 109 -2.67 9.63 -2.94
CA HIS A 109 -3.66 9.55 -4.01
C HIS A 109 -4.62 10.73 -4.00
N ALA A 110 -5.04 11.19 -2.82
CA ALA A 110 -5.90 12.37 -2.69
C ALA A 110 -5.19 13.67 -3.09
N LYS A 111 -3.88 13.74 -2.87
CA LYS A 111 -3.03 14.90 -3.20
C LYS A 111 -2.57 14.92 -4.66
N GLY A 112 -2.87 13.90 -5.46
CA GLY A 112 -2.39 13.81 -6.84
C GLY A 112 -0.87 13.65 -6.96
N ALA A 113 -0.20 13.19 -5.91
CA ALA A 113 1.26 13.09 -5.86
C ALA A 113 1.82 11.92 -6.69
N ASP A 114 0.96 11.06 -7.23
CA ASP A 114 1.33 9.92 -8.07
C ASP A 114 1.37 10.32 -9.54
N THR A 115 2.55 10.79 -9.97
CA THR A 115 2.88 11.05 -11.38
C THR A 115 3.63 9.86 -11.99
N ALA A 116 3.58 9.71 -13.31
CA ALA A 116 4.28 8.66 -14.06
C ALA A 116 5.82 8.63 -13.82
N LYS A 117 6.37 9.72 -13.28
CA LYS A 117 7.80 9.90 -12.98
C LYS A 117 8.22 9.34 -11.61
N ARG A 118 7.30 8.74 -10.85
CA ARG A 118 7.58 8.21 -9.50
C ARG A 118 8.42 6.92 -9.57
N LEU A 119 9.59 6.92 -8.94
CA LEU A 119 10.52 5.77 -8.86
C LEU A 119 10.22 4.78 -7.71
N GLY A 120 8.96 4.68 -7.26
CA GLY A 120 8.57 3.84 -6.12
C GLY A 120 7.71 2.62 -6.51
N PRO A 121 7.49 1.66 -5.59
CA PRO A 121 6.54 0.58 -5.81
C PRO A 121 5.17 1.13 -6.21
N LYS A 122 4.47 0.43 -7.12
CA LYS A 122 3.11 0.80 -7.51
C LYS A 122 2.22 0.88 -6.26
N ARG A 123 1.55 2.02 -6.09
CA ARG A 123 0.58 2.23 -5.03
C ARG A 123 -0.73 1.56 -5.35
N VAL A 124 -1.39 1.01 -4.33
CA VAL A 124 -2.61 0.22 -4.54
C VAL A 124 -3.81 1.09 -4.90
N THR A 125 -3.85 2.33 -4.41
CA THR A 125 -4.90 3.28 -4.79
C THR A 125 -4.68 3.84 -6.19
N ALA A 126 -3.46 4.30 -6.50
CA ALA A 126 -3.12 4.88 -7.79
C ALA A 126 -3.17 3.86 -8.95
N SER A 127 -2.98 2.57 -8.67
CA SER A 127 -3.13 1.49 -9.66
C SER A 127 -4.56 1.00 -9.83
N GLY A 128 -5.52 1.51 -9.06
CA GLY A 128 -6.91 1.05 -9.09
C GLY A 128 -7.15 -0.31 -8.42
N MET A 129 -6.13 -0.93 -7.80
CA MET A 129 -6.25 -2.23 -7.11
C MET A 129 -7.15 -2.16 -5.87
N MET A 130 -7.18 -1.01 -5.19
CA MET A 130 -8.07 -0.76 -4.05
C MET A 130 -8.57 0.69 -4.05
N SER A 131 -9.85 0.90 -3.75
CA SER A 131 -10.38 2.24 -3.53
C SER A 131 -9.78 2.89 -2.28
N ARG A 132 -9.67 4.23 -2.26
CA ARG A 132 -9.24 4.99 -1.08
C ARG A 132 -9.99 4.58 0.19
N ARG A 133 -11.32 4.38 0.10
CA ARG A 133 -12.15 3.97 1.25
C ARG A 133 -11.76 2.59 1.78
N GLN A 134 -11.44 1.64 0.90
CA GLN A 134 -10.96 0.31 1.30
C GLN A 134 -9.61 0.41 2.00
N VAL A 135 -8.66 1.17 1.44
CA VAL A 135 -7.34 1.36 2.05
C VAL A 135 -7.44 1.99 3.43
N MET A 136 -8.30 3.00 3.61
CA MET A 136 -8.55 3.61 4.93
C MET A 136 -9.15 2.62 5.95
N LYS A 137 -10.07 1.74 5.51
CA LYS A 137 -10.63 0.68 6.37
C LYS A 137 -9.57 -0.32 6.82
N TRP A 138 -8.71 -0.76 5.90
CA TRP A 138 -7.59 -1.65 6.24
C TRP A 138 -6.61 -0.98 7.20
N ALA A 139 -6.26 0.29 6.97
CA ALA A 139 -5.41 1.06 7.87
C ALA A 139 -5.99 1.12 9.30
N ALA A 140 -7.29 1.40 9.43
CA ALA A 140 -7.97 1.39 10.72
C ALA A 140 -7.97 -0.01 11.38
N GLY A 141 -8.17 -1.08 10.60
CA GLY A 141 -8.07 -2.45 11.09
C GLY A 141 -6.69 -2.78 11.68
N PHE A 142 -5.61 -2.35 11.02
CA PHE A 142 -4.26 -2.51 11.56
C PHE A 142 -4.01 -1.68 12.82
N LEU A 143 -4.60 -0.48 12.95
CA LEU A 143 -4.54 0.28 14.21
C LEU A 143 -5.29 -0.41 15.34
N ILE A 144 -6.45 -1.02 15.07
CA ILE A 144 -7.18 -1.81 16.07
C ILE A 144 -6.31 -3.01 16.50
N ALA A 145 -5.69 -3.72 15.56
CA ALA A 145 -4.76 -4.80 15.88
C ALA A 145 -3.58 -4.32 16.74
N ALA A 146 -3.01 -3.15 16.43
CA ALA A 146 -1.95 -2.55 17.23
C ALA A 146 -2.42 -2.22 18.65
N ALA A 147 -3.62 -1.66 18.81
CA ALA A 147 -4.20 -1.37 20.11
C ALA A 147 -4.44 -2.65 20.92
N LEU A 148 -4.88 -3.74 20.28
CA LEU A 148 -5.03 -5.05 20.91
C LEU A 148 -3.68 -5.57 21.42
N PHE A 149 -2.62 -5.54 20.60
CA PHE A 149 -1.28 -5.91 21.06
C PHE A 149 -0.81 -5.04 22.23
N GLY A 150 -1.08 -3.74 22.17
CA GLY A 150 -0.74 -2.79 23.24
C GLY A 150 -1.51 -3.04 24.54
N ALA A 151 -2.73 -3.59 24.47
CA ALA A 151 -3.51 -3.95 25.65
C ALA A 151 -2.92 -5.16 26.43
N PHE A 152 -1.97 -5.89 25.83
CA PHE A 152 -1.29 -7.03 26.44
C PHE A 152 0.17 -6.73 26.85
N LEU A 153 0.59 -5.46 26.79
CA LEU A 153 1.89 -4.96 27.27
C LEU A 153 1.78 -4.45 28.70
#